data_AF-A0A4U0X5R4-F1
#
_entry.id   AF-A0A4U0X5R4-F1
#
_cell.length_a   1.000
_cell.length_b   1.000
_cell.length_c   1.000
_cell.angle_alpha   90.00
_cell.angle_beta   90.00
_cell.angle_gamma   90.00
#
_symmetry.space_group_name_H-M   'P 1'
#
loop_
_entity.id
_entity.type
_entity.pdbx_description
1 polymer ?
#
loop_
_entity_poly.entity_id
_entity_poly.type
_entity_poly.pdbx_seq_one_letter_code
_entity_poly.pdbx_strand_id
1 'polypeptide(L)'
;LEAGLTPEHFLTEFGPTTLEQTNPYFTAPKNSTYCSREGLSKVITAALFYQEFSKYTRTNYKDGVPYTAESHYPTIDMWSGDTTNHSENYLHSTYLDNVFTNLFGIVPAFGDNLVLQPLVPANWSYFAIENLPYHGSLLSFLWDQDGTHYGGNHSAGLSIYSNGTMFHHQATLSTVNCTLPFNTTDAAQALAAQPEWQNILANPNSPYNLPNVTADYTLSTNGDIAPYEAWKMNDGLLWYDTTPDNFWTNNQSQVPYSTISITLQRPRKIHSVSLAILVDTDRGGVVACPAGIKIVDRQGDTVALKNPWTDCVPNALNTVPFAAPTPDGSSNVTTPDADYTVETDFLQIVLSDQLRYTTAVSEIQIWVAPNLGPRYEAEDGVIGTFIGSFEGRATGLNGTIENGGVTLHQGAWVELAGIRTANGEAGRTQVTVLGGGNGTVDVMLNWLTNTTVSFSGSANKTIELDLLRGGNWVTIFQRSGTPFVDAVVVGG
;
A
#
# COMPACT_ATOMS: atom_id res chain seq x y z
N LEU A 1 -15.26 -15.17 28.74
CA LEU A 1 -15.52 -13.98 27.92
C LEU A 1 -16.96 -13.48 28.10
N GLU A 2 -17.99 -14.30 27.86
CA GLU A 2 -19.40 -13.88 27.95
C GLU A 2 -19.80 -13.25 29.29
N ALA A 3 -19.29 -13.76 30.41
CA ALA A 3 -19.57 -13.20 31.74
C ALA A 3 -19.06 -11.76 31.95
N GLY A 4 -18.14 -11.29 31.10
CA GLY A 4 -17.60 -9.93 31.13
C GLY A 4 -18.25 -8.96 30.14
N LEU A 5 -19.19 -9.42 29.29
CA LEU A 5 -19.90 -8.54 28.36
C LEU A 5 -21.06 -7.83 29.06
N THR A 6 -20.74 -7.12 30.15
CA THR A 6 -21.68 -6.33 30.94
C THR A 6 -21.15 -4.90 31.11
N PRO A 7 -22.02 -3.93 31.46
CA PRO A 7 -21.61 -2.55 31.73
C PRO A 7 -20.58 -2.42 32.87
N GLU A 8 -20.59 -3.36 33.83
CA GLU A 8 -19.66 -3.37 34.97
C GLU A 8 -18.27 -3.89 34.60
N HIS A 9 -18.09 -4.47 33.41
CA HIS A 9 -16.85 -5.12 32.98
C HIS A 9 -16.32 -4.49 31.70
N PHE A 10 -16.72 -4.95 30.51
CA PHE A 10 -16.13 -4.48 29.24
C PHE A 10 -16.99 -3.49 28.47
N LEU A 11 -18.31 -3.40 28.68
CA LEU A 11 -19.16 -2.58 27.82
C LEU A 11 -19.28 -1.15 28.36
N THR A 12 -18.96 -0.14 27.54
CA THR A 12 -19.17 1.27 27.90
C THR A 12 -19.86 2.04 26.78
N GLU A 13 -20.09 3.33 26.98
CA GLU A 13 -20.88 4.18 26.08
C GLU A 13 -20.24 4.33 24.68
N PHE A 14 -18.91 4.46 24.63
CA PHE A 14 -18.14 4.73 23.40
C PHE A 14 -17.33 3.51 22.91
N GLY A 15 -17.79 2.31 23.24
CA GLY A 15 -17.22 1.05 22.77
C GLY A 15 -16.75 0.16 23.92
N PRO A 16 -16.22 -1.04 23.63
CA PRO A 16 -15.72 -1.90 24.68
C PRO A 16 -14.39 -1.37 25.25
N THR A 17 -14.22 -1.53 26.56
CA THR A 17 -12.89 -1.49 27.18
C THR A 17 -12.12 -2.76 26.83
N THR A 18 -11.03 -2.91 27.52
CA THR A 18 -9.77 -3.28 26.93
C THR A 18 -9.07 -4.04 28.07
N LEU A 19 -9.05 -3.41 29.25
CA LEU A 19 -9.03 -4.05 30.55
C LEU A 19 -10.45 -4.03 31.17
N GLU A 20 -10.81 -5.06 31.93
CA GLU A 20 -12.09 -5.11 32.66
C GLU A 20 -12.18 -3.96 33.67
N GLN A 21 -13.34 -3.29 33.76
CA GLN A 21 -13.55 -2.14 34.64
C GLN A 21 -13.43 -2.46 36.14
N THR A 22 -13.64 -3.72 36.53
CA THR A 22 -13.50 -4.18 37.92
C THR A 22 -12.04 -4.44 38.33
N ASN A 23 -11.09 -4.39 37.40
CA ASN A 23 -9.69 -4.62 37.71
C ASN A 23 -9.17 -3.50 38.64
N PRO A 24 -8.44 -3.80 39.72
CA PRO A 24 -7.87 -2.76 40.58
C PRO A 24 -6.84 -1.89 39.86
N TYR A 25 -6.31 -2.35 38.72
CA TYR A 25 -5.44 -1.59 37.82
C TYR A 25 -6.19 -0.99 36.63
N PHE A 26 -7.53 -1.05 36.62
CA PHE A 26 -8.36 -0.32 35.67
C PHE A 26 -8.15 1.17 35.89
N THR A 27 -7.21 1.67 35.12
CA THR A 27 -7.03 3.08 34.86
C THR A 27 -7.60 3.29 33.46
N ALA A 28 -8.26 4.41 33.20
CA ALA A 28 -8.80 4.74 31.88
C ALA A 28 -7.79 4.63 30.67
N PRO A 29 -6.46 4.47 30.85
CA PRO A 29 -5.52 4.10 29.79
C PRO A 29 -5.46 2.59 29.41
N LYS A 30 -5.53 2.38 28.08
CA LYS A 30 -5.43 1.21 27.16
C LYS A 30 -4.91 -0.18 27.58
N ASN A 31 -5.55 -1.21 26.96
CA ASN A 31 -5.05 -2.36 26.16
C ASN A 31 -6.16 -3.29 25.57
N SER A 32 -6.17 -3.64 24.26
CA SER A 32 -7.30 -4.11 23.40
C SER A 32 -7.73 -5.60 23.40
N THR A 33 -8.99 -5.91 22.96
CA THR A 33 -9.38 -7.24 22.39
C THR A 33 -10.69 -7.24 21.54
N TYR A 34 -10.76 -8.14 20.52
CA TYR A 34 -11.90 -8.45 19.63
C TYR A 34 -12.55 -9.81 19.96
N CYS A 35 -13.87 -9.99 19.77
CA CYS A 35 -14.53 -11.31 19.62
C CYS A 35 -15.99 -11.22 19.14
N SER A 36 -16.36 -11.91 18.05
CA SER A 36 -17.63 -12.67 17.89
C SER A 36 -17.71 -13.31 16.50
N ARG A 37 -18.01 -14.61 16.37
CA ARG A 37 -18.45 -15.18 15.07
C ARG A 37 -19.24 -16.49 15.03
N GLU A 38 -19.53 -17.18 16.14
CA GLU A 38 -20.07 -18.56 16.01
C GLU A 38 -21.51 -18.80 16.46
N GLY A 39 -22.29 -17.79 16.90
CA GLY A 39 -23.69 -18.02 17.30
C GLY A 39 -23.89 -19.07 18.43
N LEU A 40 -22.80 -19.50 19.07
CA LEU A 40 -22.74 -20.44 20.19
C LEU A 40 -23.15 -19.78 21.51
N SER A 41 -23.36 -18.46 21.49
CA SER A 41 -23.57 -17.63 22.67
C SER A 41 -25.01 -17.14 22.77
N LYS A 42 -25.55 -17.15 23.99
CA LYS A 42 -26.80 -16.44 24.31
C LYS A 42 -26.57 -14.96 24.61
N VAL A 43 -25.32 -14.55 24.82
CA VAL A 43 -24.90 -13.19 25.16
C VAL A 43 -24.41 -12.45 23.92
N ILE A 44 -23.58 -13.11 23.10
CA ILE A 44 -23.04 -12.57 21.85
C ILE A 44 -24.04 -12.80 20.72
N THR A 45 -24.90 -11.81 20.50
CA THR A 45 -25.97 -11.83 19.49
C THR A 45 -25.70 -10.83 18.36
N ALA A 46 -26.39 -10.97 17.22
CA ALA A 46 -26.33 -9.98 16.13
C ALA A 46 -26.70 -8.56 16.61
N ALA A 47 -27.65 -8.46 17.55
CA ALA A 47 -28.04 -7.19 18.15
C ALA A 47 -26.90 -6.58 18.98
N LEU A 48 -26.20 -7.38 19.79
CA LEU A 48 -25.03 -6.91 20.54
C LEU A 48 -23.90 -6.49 19.60
N PHE A 49 -23.59 -7.29 18.57
CA PHE A 49 -22.61 -6.91 17.56
C PHE A 49 -22.96 -5.56 16.92
N TYR A 50 -24.19 -5.39 16.43
CA TYR A 50 -24.60 -4.15 15.79
C TYR A 50 -24.56 -2.96 16.75
N GLN A 51 -24.93 -3.16 18.02
CA GLN A 51 -24.85 -2.12 19.06
C GLN A 51 -23.39 -1.65 19.25
N GLU A 52 -22.45 -2.58 19.43
CA GLU A 52 -21.03 -2.22 19.64
C GLU A 52 -20.39 -1.68 18.36
N PHE A 53 -20.73 -2.24 17.19
CA PHE A 53 -20.24 -1.75 15.91
C PHE A 53 -20.76 -0.33 15.63
N SER A 54 -22.01 -0.03 15.99
CA SER A 54 -22.56 1.33 15.89
C SER A 54 -21.88 2.33 16.83
N LYS A 55 -21.35 1.89 17.98
CA LYS A 55 -20.47 2.75 18.81
C LYS A 55 -19.16 3.00 18.07
N TYR A 56 -18.52 1.95 17.56
CA TYR A 56 -17.27 2.09 16.81
C TYR A 56 -17.41 3.02 15.59
N THR A 57 -18.48 2.88 14.80
CA THR A 57 -18.79 3.81 13.70
C THR A 57 -18.92 5.25 14.19
N ARG A 58 -19.68 5.49 15.28
CA ARG A 58 -19.90 6.85 15.81
C ARG A 58 -18.64 7.48 16.39
N THR A 59 -17.75 6.70 16.99
CA THR A 59 -16.47 7.21 17.53
C THR A 59 -15.46 7.55 16.44
N ASN A 60 -15.66 7.13 15.18
CA ASN A 60 -14.80 7.53 14.04
C ASN A 60 -15.14 8.92 13.51
N TYR A 61 -15.38 9.87 14.42
CA TYR A 61 -15.68 11.26 14.12
C TYR A 61 -14.96 12.20 15.10
N LYS A 62 -14.70 13.42 14.64
CA LYS A 62 -14.26 14.56 15.45
C LYS A 62 -14.93 15.80 14.89
N ASP A 63 -15.62 16.56 15.74
CA ASP A 63 -16.39 17.75 15.35
C ASP A 63 -17.40 17.51 14.20
N GLY A 64 -17.96 16.29 14.13
CA GLY A 64 -18.92 15.89 13.09
C GLY A 64 -18.31 15.50 11.75
N VAL A 65 -16.98 15.49 11.63
CA VAL A 65 -16.24 15.06 10.42
C VAL A 65 -15.65 13.67 10.66
N PRO A 66 -15.66 12.75 9.66
CA PRO A 66 -14.99 11.47 9.78
C PRO A 66 -13.54 11.64 10.20
N TYR A 67 -13.13 10.93 11.25
CA TYR A 67 -11.81 11.07 11.84
C TYR A 67 -11.43 9.79 12.60
N THR A 68 -10.19 9.35 12.46
CA THR A 68 -9.67 8.19 13.19
C THR A 68 -8.31 8.54 13.78
N ALA A 69 -8.16 8.35 15.08
CA ALA A 69 -6.90 8.46 15.80
C ALA A 69 -6.56 7.21 16.61
N GLU A 70 -5.55 7.28 17.47
CA GLU A 70 -4.94 6.08 18.06
C GLU A 70 -5.87 5.34 19.02
N SER A 71 -6.69 6.07 19.77
CA SER A 71 -7.71 5.50 20.65
C SER A 71 -8.73 6.48 21.17
N HIS A 72 -9.90 5.97 21.52
CA HIS A 72 -11.02 6.71 22.07
C HIS A 72 -11.19 6.43 23.57
N TYR A 73 -11.66 7.42 24.35
CA TYR A 73 -12.06 7.17 25.73
C TYR A 73 -13.32 6.30 25.78
N PRO A 74 -13.43 5.35 26.73
CA PRO A 74 -14.58 4.46 26.78
C PRO A 74 -15.88 5.12 27.29
N THR A 75 -15.76 6.20 28.08
CA THR A 75 -16.88 6.81 28.83
C THR A 75 -17.17 8.27 28.46
N ILE A 76 -16.37 8.88 27.59
CA ILE A 76 -16.58 10.24 27.10
C ILE A 76 -16.34 10.28 25.59
N ASP A 77 -17.04 11.18 24.89
CA ASP A 77 -16.96 11.34 23.45
C ASP A 77 -15.70 12.13 23.04
N MET A 78 -14.53 11.50 23.18
CA MET A 78 -13.24 12.16 22.93
C MET A 78 -12.16 11.15 22.59
N TRP A 79 -11.25 11.55 21.70
CA TRP A 79 -10.02 10.81 21.42
C TRP A 79 -9.01 10.99 22.57
N SER A 80 -8.38 9.88 22.96
CA SER A 80 -7.41 9.78 24.06
C SER A 80 -5.95 9.76 23.61
N GLY A 81 -5.70 9.42 22.34
CA GLY A 81 -4.39 9.50 21.67
C GLY A 81 -4.55 10.29 20.38
N ASP A 82 -4.68 11.60 20.53
CA ASP A 82 -4.95 12.57 19.46
C ASP A 82 -3.95 13.71 19.58
N THR A 83 -2.79 13.51 18.99
CA THR A 83 -1.72 14.49 18.89
C THR A 83 -1.60 14.97 17.45
N THR A 84 -1.51 16.28 17.27
CA THR A 84 -1.44 16.92 15.95
C THR A 84 -0.24 16.44 15.14
N ASN A 85 -0.46 16.19 13.85
CA ASN A 85 0.55 15.75 12.89
C ASN A 85 1.16 14.37 13.23
N HIS A 86 0.34 13.49 13.80
CA HIS A 86 0.76 12.15 14.23
C HIS A 86 -0.42 11.18 14.25
N SER A 87 -1.50 11.56 14.91
CA SER A 87 -2.61 10.65 15.18
C SER A 87 -3.71 10.72 14.12
N GLU A 88 -3.69 11.68 13.20
CA GLU A 88 -4.68 11.79 12.14
C GLU A 88 -4.58 10.62 11.14
N ASN A 89 -5.73 10.15 10.64
CA ASN A 89 -5.82 9.05 9.67
C ASN A 89 -5.15 7.73 10.15
N TYR A 90 -5.14 7.47 11.46
CA TYR A 90 -4.36 6.39 12.05
C TYR A 90 -4.86 4.99 11.67
N LEU A 91 -4.10 4.28 10.83
CA LEU A 91 -4.45 2.94 10.35
C LEU A 91 -3.85 1.83 11.25
N HIS A 92 -4.41 1.67 12.45
CA HIS A 92 -4.06 0.60 13.39
C HIS A 92 -5.29 -0.23 13.83
N SER A 93 -6.34 -0.22 13.01
CA SER A 93 -7.56 -1.01 13.23
C SER A 93 -8.28 -1.28 11.91
N THR A 94 -9.12 -2.30 11.89
CA THR A 94 -9.93 -2.68 10.72
C THR A 94 -11.39 -2.28 10.93
N TYR A 95 -11.93 -1.43 10.05
CA TYR A 95 -13.36 -1.11 10.04
C TYR A 95 -14.10 -1.88 8.93
N LEU A 96 -13.62 -1.79 7.69
CA LEU A 96 -14.28 -2.39 6.53
C LEU A 96 -14.33 -3.92 6.58
N ASP A 97 -13.34 -4.58 7.18
CA ASP A 97 -13.41 -6.03 7.40
C ASP A 97 -14.66 -6.39 8.22
N ASN A 98 -14.92 -5.68 9.33
CA ASN A 98 -16.13 -5.88 10.13
C ASN A 98 -17.43 -5.60 9.35
N VAL A 99 -17.42 -4.66 8.39
CA VAL A 99 -18.56 -4.42 7.51
C VAL A 99 -18.81 -5.62 6.61
N PHE A 100 -17.80 -6.11 5.90
CA PHE A 100 -17.97 -7.17 4.90
C PHE A 100 -18.08 -8.55 5.53
N THR A 101 -17.19 -8.88 6.46
CA THR A 101 -17.13 -10.20 7.06
C THR A 101 -18.21 -10.34 8.13
N ASN A 102 -18.40 -9.38 9.03
CA ASN A 102 -19.34 -9.56 10.15
C ASN A 102 -20.74 -9.03 9.84
N LEU A 103 -20.91 -7.75 9.50
CA LEU A 103 -22.22 -7.15 9.28
C LEU A 103 -22.94 -7.82 8.08
N PHE A 104 -22.31 -7.81 6.91
CA PHE A 104 -22.84 -8.48 5.72
C PHE A 104 -22.61 -9.99 5.69
N GLY A 105 -21.74 -10.49 6.57
CA GLY A 105 -21.64 -11.92 6.84
C GLY A 105 -20.81 -12.71 5.82
N ILE A 106 -19.98 -12.08 4.99
CA ILE A 106 -19.18 -12.81 4.01
C ILE A 106 -18.17 -13.67 4.76
N VAL A 107 -18.19 -14.98 4.49
CA VAL A 107 -17.22 -15.92 5.06
C VAL A 107 -16.24 -16.28 3.94
N PRO A 108 -15.02 -15.71 3.92
CA PRO A 108 -13.98 -16.14 2.99
C PRO A 108 -13.77 -17.65 3.14
N ALA A 109 -13.81 -18.37 2.03
CA ALA A 109 -13.69 -19.82 1.99
C ALA A 109 -12.84 -20.21 0.78
N PHE A 110 -12.13 -21.32 0.85
CA PHE A 110 -11.45 -21.87 -0.32
C PHE A 110 -12.46 -22.54 -1.27
N GLY A 111 -12.11 -22.62 -2.54
CA GLY A 111 -12.89 -23.31 -3.57
C GLY A 111 -14.04 -22.47 -4.14
N ASP A 112 -15.01 -23.15 -4.76
CA ASP A 112 -16.04 -22.52 -5.59
C ASP A 112 -17.34 -22.19 -4.83
N ASN A 113 -17.29 -21.99 -3.51
CA ASN A 113 -18.50 -21.73 -2.71
C ASN A 113 -18.52 -20.30 -2.16
N LEU A 114 -19.69 -19.68 -2.23
CA LEU A 114 -20.01 -18.43 -1.53
C LEU A 114 -20.81 -18.76 -0.27
N VAL A 115 -20.29 -18.34 0.88
CA VAL A 115 -20.96 -18.47 2.17
C VAL A 115 -21.25 -17.10 2.77
N LEU A 116 -22.52 -16.84 3.09
CA LEU A 116 -22.97 -15.64 3.81
C LEU A 116 -23.66 -16.02 5.12
N GLN A 117 -23.33 -15.30 6.19
CA GLN A 117 -23.94 -15.38 7.52
C GLN A 117 -24.20 -13.97 8.06
N PRO A 118 -25.19 -13.24 7.51
CA PRO A 118 -25.36 -11.82 7.80
C PRO A 118 -25.75 -11.58 9.26
N LEU A 119 -25.11 -10.58 9.88
CA LEU A 119 -25.49 -10.01 11.19
C LEU A 119 -26.25 -8.68 11.03
N VAL A 120 -26.75 -8.41 9.82
CA VAL A 120 -27.57 -7.23 9.51
C VAL A 120 -28.79 -7.17 10.44
N PRO A 121 -29.09 -6.01 11.04
CA PRO A 121 -30.27 -5.84 11.88
C PRO A 121 -31.58 -6.09 11.13
N ALA A 122 -32.56 -6.68 11.82
CA ALA A 122 -33.86 -7.00 11.24
C ALA A 122 -34.68 -5.79 10.77
N ASN A 123 -34.31 -4.57 11.17
CA ASN A 123 -34.98 -3.33 10.75
C ASN A 123 -34.37 -2.70 9.49
N TRP A 124 -33.32 -3.28 8.90
CA TRP A 124 -32.78 -2.83 7.61
C TRP A 124 -33.63 -3.40 6.48
N SER A 125 -34.39 -2.54 5.80
CA SER A 125 -35.24 -2.92 4.67
C SER A 125 -34.45 -3.08 3.37
N TYR A 126 -33.25 -2.51 3.26
CA TYR A 126 -32.41 -2.65 2.08
C TYR A 126 -30.92 -2.41 2.37
N PHE A 127 -30.04 -2.97 1.54
CA PHE A 127 -28.64 -2.57 1.39
C PHE A 127 -28.07 -3.08 0.06
N ALA A 128 -27.00 -2.43 -0.41
CA ALA A 128 -26.26 -2.86 -1.60
C ALA A 128 -24.75 -2.93 -1.32
N ILE A 129 -24.13 -3.99 -1.83
CA ILE A 129 -22.69 -4.10 -2.03
C ILE A 129 -22.50 -4.23 -3.52
N GLU A 130 -21.65 -3.39 -4.11
CA GLU A 130 -21.38 -3.43 -5.54
C GLU A 130 -19.90 -3.63 -5.81
N ASN A 131 -19.59 -4.43 -6.84
CA ASN A 131 -18.24 -4.64 -7.34
C ASN A 131 -17.24 -5.13 -6.28
N LEU A 132 -17.68 -6.01 -5.37
CA LEU A 132 -16.79 -6.65 -4.40
C LEU A 132 -15.88 -7.66 -5.12
N PRO A 133 -14.55 -7.47 -5.13
CA PRO A 133 -13.64 -8.48 -5.68
C PRO A 133 -13.65 -9.73 -4.81
N TYR A 134 -14.04 -10.86 -5.38
CA TYR A 134 -14.07 -12.16 -4.71
C TYR A 134 -13.73 -13.28 -5.69
N HIS A 135 -12.65 -14.02 -5.41
CA HIS A 135 -12.15 -15.13 -6.22
C HIS A 135 -11.97 -14.79 -7.72
N GLY A 136 -11.45 -13.60 -8.02
CA GLY A 136 -11.17 -13.15 -9.39
C GLY A 136 -12.39 -12.66 -10.18
N SER A 137 -13.57 -12.54 -9.55
CA SER A 137 -14.76 -11.90 -10.13
C SER A 137 -15.26 -10.75 -9.27
N LEU A 138 -16.13 -9.90 -9.83
CA LEU A 138 -16.80 -8.83 -9.09
C LEU A 138 -18.21 -9.29 -8.70
N LEU A 139 -18.45 -9.42 -7.40
CA LEU A 139 -19.77 -9.77 -6.86
C LEU A 139 -20.54 -8.53 -6.43
N SER A 140 -21.85 -8.55 -6.64
CA SER A 140 -22.77 -7.55 -6.09
C SER A 140 -23.89 -8.23 -5.32
N PHE A 141 -24.29 -7.66 -4.18
CA PHE A 141 -25.30 -8.18 -3.27
C PHE A 141 -26.34 -7.08 -3.06
N LEU A 142 -27.58 -7.34 -3.42
CA LEU A 142 -28.70 -6.41 -3.26
C LEU A 142 -29.74 -7.07 -2.35
N TRP A 143 -29.92 -6.54 -1.15
CA TRP A 143 -31.04 -6.87 -0.28
C TRP A 143 -32.10 -5.78 -0.41
N ASP A 144 -33.32 -6.14 -0.78
CA ASP A 144 -34.46 -5.24 -0.84
C ASP A 144 -35.70 -5.98 -0.34
N GLN A 145 -36.17 -5.65 0.86
CA GLN A 145 -37.20 -6.42 1.55
C GLN A 145 -38.54 -6.44 0.80
N ASP A 146 -38.90 -5.35 0.12
CA ASP A 146 -40.17 -5.23 -0.62
C ASP A 146 -39.99 -5.07 -2.13
N GLY A 147 -38.74 -4.95 -2.60
CA GLY A 147 -38.39 -4.84 -4.01
C GLY A 147 -38.63 -3.46 -4.59
N THR A 148 -38.87 -2.44 -3.75
CA THR A 148 -39.20 -1.08 -4.21
C THR A 148 -38.03 -0.11 -4.18
N HIS A 149 -36.91 -0.47 -3.55
CA HIS A 149 -35.79 0.45 -3.33
C HIS A 149 -34.91 0.63 -4.56
N TYR A 150 -34.53 -0.45 -5.23
CA TYR A 150 -33.58 -0.39 -6.37
C TYR A 150 -34.25 -0.22 -7.75
N GLY A 151 -35.58 -0.32 -7.81
CA GLY A 151 -36.34 -0.18 -9.07
C GLY A 151 -36.00 -1.25 -10.13
N GLY A 152 -36.36 -0.97 -11.39
CA GLY A 152 -36.07 -1.85 -12.53
C GLY A 152 -36.78 -3.21 -12.46
N ASN A 153 -36.10 -4.27 -12.92
CA ASN A 153 -36.57 -5.66 -12.85
C ASN A 153 -36.12 -6.37 -11.56
N HIS A 154 -35.81 -5.62 -10.50
CA HIS A 154 -35.44 -6.19 -9.21
C HIS A 154 -36.69 -6.78 -8.51
N SER A 155 -36.52 -7.94 -7.88
CA SER A 155 -37.57 -8.57 -7.07
C SER A 155 -37.20 -8.54 -5.61
N ALA A 156 -38.20 -8.38 -4.75
CA ALA A 156 -38.04 -8.45 -3.29
C ALA A 156 -37.20 -9.66 -2.86
N GLY A 157 -36.25 -9.45 -1.96
CA GLY A 157 -35.34 -10.46 -1.45
C GLY A 157 -33.88 -10.06 -1.55
N LEU A 158 -32.99 -11.02 -1.30
CA LEU A 158 -31.56 -10.93 -1.55
C LEU A 158 -31.25 -11.46 -2.95
N SER A 159 -30.62 -10.65 -3.78
CA SER A 159 -30.14 -10.99 -5.12
C SER A 159 -28.63 -10.85 -5.18
N ILE A 160 -27.94 -11.84 -5.74
CA ILE A 160 -26.47 -11.86 -5.85
C ILE A 160 -26.07 -12.01 -7.32
N TYR A 161 -25.16 -11.14 -7.74
CA TYR A 161 -24.69 -11.02 -9.11
C TYR A 161 -23.19 -11.31 -9.17
N SER A 162 -22.75 -11.89 -10.28
CA SER A 162 -21.35 -11.99 -10.65
C SER A 162 -21.16 -11.29 -11.99
N ASN A 163 -20.29 -10.28 -12.04
CA ASN A 163 -20.04 -9.46 -13.24
C ASN A 163 -21.34 -9.00 -13.93
N GLY A 164 -22.31 -8.54 -13.13
CA GLY A 164 -23.62 -8.06 -13.59
C GLY A 164 -24.68 -9.13 -13.89
N THR A 165 -24.36 -10.42 -13.81
CA THR A 165 -25.32 -11.51 -14.03
C THR A 165 -25.77 -12.13 -12.71
N MET A 166 -27.09 -12.14 -12.46
CA MET A 166 -27.65 -12.74 -11.24
C MET A 166 -27.48 -14.27 -11.27
N PHE A 167 -26.95 -14.85 -10.19
CA PHE A 167 -26.80 -16.30 -10.06
C PHE A 167 -27.46 -16.87 -8.81
N HIS A 168 -27.81 -16.04 -7.83
CA HIS A 168 -28.52 -16.44 -6.62
C HIS A 168 -29.60 -15.44 -6.27
N HIS A 169 -30.76 -15.94 -5.84
CA HIS A 169 -31.85 -15.14 -5.31
C HIS A 169 -32.56 -15.90 -4.18
N GLN A 170 -32.95 -15.19 -3.12
CA GLN A 170 -33.78 -15.73 -2.05
C GLN A 170 -34.67 -14.66 -1.43
N ALA A 171 -35.88 -15.04 -1.00
CA ALA A 171 -36.88 -14.09 -0.50
C ALA A 171 -36.51 -13.41 0.83
N THR A 172 -35.62 -14.00 1.62
CA THR A 172 -35.28 -13.52 2.98
C THR A 172 -33.79 -13.28 3.12
N LEU A 173 -33.38 -12.33 3.95
CA LEU A 173 -31.99 -12.16 4.36
C LEU A 173 -31.63 -13.23 5.40
N SER A 174 -31.16 -14.37 4.94
CA SER A 174 -30.73 -15.52 5.74
C SER A 174 -29.41 -16.07 5.20
N THR A 175 -28.85 -17.08 5.86
CA THR A 175 -27.56 -17.67 5.46
C THR A 175 -27.59 -18.14 4.00
N VAL A 176 -26.52 -17.83 3.26
CA VAL A 176 -26.31 -18.32 1.89
C VAL A 176 -25.20 -19.35 1.91
N ASN A 177 -25.39 -20.45 1.20
CA ASN A 177 -24.34 -21.38 0.83
C ASN A 177 -24.65 -21.87 -0.58
N CYS A 178 -23.95 -21.32 -1.56
CA CYS A 178 -24.19 -21.63 -2.97
C CYS A 178 -22.85 -21.71 -3.72
N THR A 179 -22.86 -22.43 -4.83
CA THR A 179 -21.70 -22.52 -5.72
C THR A 179 -21.61 -21.25 -6.58
N LEU A 180 -20.41 -20.71 -6.71
CA LEU A 180 -20.11 -19.59 -7.60
C LEU A 180 -20.41 -19.98 -9.06
N PRO A 181 -20.87 -19.06 -9.91
CA PRO A 181 -21.24 -19.37 -11.30
C PRO A 181 -20.02 -19.46 -12.24
N PHE A 182 -18.81 -19.53 -11.67
CA PHE A 182 -17.54 -19.56 -12.39
C PHE A 182 -16.54 -20.48 -11.67
N ASN A 183 -15.54 -20.97 -12.41
CA ASN A 183 -14.43 -21.73 -11.87
C ASN A 183 -13.43 -20.75 -11.23
N THR A 184 -13.21 -20.87 -9.92
CA THR A 184 -12.32 -19.95 -9.18
C THR A 184 -10.85 -20.12 -9.54
N THR A 185 -10.45 -21.32 -10.00
CA THR A 185 -9.08 -21.57 -10.48
C THR A 185 -8.82 -20.81 -11.77
N ASP A 186 -9.73 -20.89 -12.74
CA ASP A 186 -9.60 -20.18 -14.01
C ASP A 186 -9.62 -18.66 -13.80
N ALA A 187 -10.50 -18.16 -12.91
CA ALA A 187 -10.55 -16.74 -12.56
C ALA A 187 -9.27 -16.26 -11.87
N ALA A 188 -8.72 -17.05 -10.95
CA ALA A 188 -7.44 -16.75 -10.31
C ALA A 188 -6.27 -16.77 -11.32
N GLN A 189 -6.25 -17.72 -12.26
CA GLN A 189 -5.26 -17.76 -13.33
C GLN A 189 -5.36 -16.55 -14.27
N ALA A 190 -6.58 -16.15 -14.65
CA ALA A 190 -6.80 -14.97 -15.47
C ALA A 190 -6.32 -13.69 -14.78
N LEU A 191 -6.53 -13.57 -13.45
CA LEU A 191 -6.01 -12.47 -12.65
C LEU A 191 -4.49 -12.51 -12.56
N ALA A 192 -3.89 -13.68 -12.29
CA ALA A 192 -2.44 -13.87 -12.20
C ALA A 192 -1.71 -13.65 -13.54
N ALA A 193 -2.43 -13.73 -14.66
CA ALA A 193 -1.90 -13.42 -16.00
C ALA A 193 -1.92 -11.92 -16.32
N GLN A 194 -2.60 -11.08 -15.53
CA GLN A 194 -2.59 -9.63 -15.74
C GLN A 194 -1.21 -9.04 -15.39
N PRO A 195 -0.75 -8.00 -16.09
CA PRO A 195 0.48 -7.29 -15.72
C PRO A 195 0.37 -6.71 -14.31
N GLU A 196 1.29 -7.10 -13.42
CA GLU A 196 1.43 -6.51 -12.09
C GLU A 196 2.47 -5.40 -12.12
N TRP A 197 2.02 -4.16 -12.33
CA TRP A 197 2.93 -3.02 -12.37
C TRP A 197 3.62 -2.81 -11.01
N GLN A 198 4.91 -2.52 -11.04
CA GLN A 198 5.74 -2.29 -9.85
C GLN A 198 6.15 -0.82 -9.78
N ASN A 199 5.90 -0.17 -8.64
CA ASN A 199 6.44 1.16 -8.38
C ASN A 199 7.92 1.02 -7.97
N ILE A 200 8.82 1.37 -8.89
CA ILE A 200 10.28 1.23 -8.69
C ILE A 200 10.92 2.46 -8.04
N LEU A 201 10.15 3.50 -7.73
CA LEU A 201 10.64 4.69 -7.02
C LEU A 201 10.33 4.66 -5.53
N ALA A 202 9.41 3.80 -5.07
CA ALA A 202 9.10 3.67 -3.65
C ALA A 202 10.33 3.26 -2.84
N ASN A 203 10.62 4.00 -1.77
CA ASN A 203 11.68 3.73 -0.82
C ASN A 203 11.15 3.83 0.62
N PRO A 204 10.70 2.71 1.22
CA PRO A 204 10.24 2.71 2.61
C PRO A 204 11.36 2.99 3.62
N ASN A 205 12.62 3.04 3.18
CA ASN A 205 13.78 3.39 4.00
C ASN A 205 14.27 4.83 3.79
N SER A 206 13.53 5.66 3.05
CA SER A 206 13.84 7.09 2.89
C SER A 206 14.13 7.73 4.27
N PRO A 207 15.18 8.57 4.39
CA PRO A 207 16.03 9.14 3.34
C PRO A 207 17.23 8.27 2.92
N TYR A 208 17.31 7.02 3.37
CA TYR A 208 18.48 6.18 3.18
C TYR A 208 18.38 5.34 1.90
N ASN A 209 19.54 5.14 1.26
CA ASN A 209 19.74 4.25 0.11
C ASN A 209 18.98 4.67 -1.16
N LEU A 210 19.07 3.84 -2.20
CA LEU A 210 18.33 4.01 -3.45
C LEU A 210 17.03 3.18 -3.44
N PRO A 211 15.99 3.59 -4.18
CA PRO A 211 15.95 4.79 -5.02
C PRO A 211 15.81 6.07 -4.16
N ASN A 212 16.28 7.19 -4.68
CA ASN A 212 16.34 8.46 -3.96
C ASN A 212 15.80 9.62 -4.80
N VAL A 213 15.17 10.57 -4.13
CA VAL A 213 14.68 11.83 -4.70
C VAL A 213 15.33 13.01 -3.98
N THR A 214 15.94 13.91 -4.73
CA THR A 214 16.51 15.17 -4.23
C THR A 214 15.88 16.37 -4.92
N ALA A 215 15.98 17.55 -4.31
CA ALA A 215 15.53 18.80 -4.91
C ALA A 215 16.60 19.88 -4.74
N ASP A 216 16.63 20.85 -5.65
CA ASP A 216 17.51 22.02 -5.59
C ASP A 216 17.18 22.97 -4.42
N TYR A 217 15.95 22.89 -3.92
CA TYR A 217 15.47 23.64 -2.78
C TYR A 217 14.48 22.82 -1.95
N THR A 218 14.50 23.02 -0.64
CA THR A 218 13.53 22.49 0.31
C THR A 218 13.18 23.59 1.31
N LEU A 219 11.90 23.80 1.62
CA LEU A 219 11.51 24.77 2.64
C LEU A 219 12.15 24.41 3.99
N SER A 220 12.97 25.33 4.50
CA SER A 220 13.51 25.27 5.86
C SER A 220 13.04 26.50 6.64
N THR A 221 12.13 26.30 7.59
CA THR A 221 11.50 27.38 8.35
C THR A 221 12.45 28.05 9.34
N ASN A 222 13.46 27.33 9.83
CA ASN A 222 14.39 27.80 10.86
C ASN A 222 15.87 27.70 10.46
N GLY A 223 16.20 27.26 9.23
CA GLY A 223 17.58 27.15 8.75
C GLY A 223 18.38 25.92 9.24
N ASP A 224 17.82 25.12 10.16
CA ASP A 224 18.51 23.95 10.74
C ASP A 224 18.18 22.64 10.01
N ILE A 225 16.91 22.21 10.04
CA ILE A 225 16.41 20.97 9.42
C ILE A 225 15.18 21.35 8.59
N ALA A 226 15.14 20.99 7.31
CA ALA A 226 13.96 21.21 6.49
C ALA A 226 12.87 20.19 6.90
N PRO A 227 11.65 20.61 7.27
CA PRO A 227 10.56 19.66 7.55
C PRO A 227 9.93 19.06 6.28
N TYR A 228 10.17 19.67 5.12
CA TYR A 228 9.60 19.28 3.83
C TYR A 228 10.69 18.84 2.85
N GLU A 229 11.46 17.84 3.28
CA GLU A 229 12.58 17.28 2.52
C GLU A 229 12.11 16.56 1.24
N ALA A 230 13.01 16.49 0.26
CA ALA A 230 12.70 15.89 -1.05
C ALA A 230 12.42 14.38 -0.99
N TRP A 231 13.02 13.65 -0.04
CA TRP A 231 12.81 12.20 0.11
C TRP A 231 11.38 11.83 0.55
N LYS A 232 10.58 12.80 1.04
CA LYS A 232 9.14 12.59 1.30
C LYS A 232 8.38 12.27 0.01
N MET A 233 8.90 12.67 -1.15
CA MET A 233 8.30 12.37 -2.45
C MET A 233 8.45 10.90 -2.89
N ASN A 234 9.06 10.03 -2.10
CA ASN A 234 9.15 8.61 -2.43
C ASN A 234 9.15 7.67 -1.22
N ASP A 235 8.65 8.11 -0.07
CA ASP A 235 8.62 7.30 1.16
C ASP A 235 7.41 6.34 1.22
N GLY A 236 6.51 6.41 0.23
CA GLY A 236 5.30 5.59 0.15
C GLY A 236 4.08 6.20 0.85
N LEU A 237 4.20 7.40 1.44
CA LEU A 237 3.11 8.10 2.11
C LEU A 237 2.49 9.17 1.20
N LEU A 238 1.39 8.82 0.56
CA LEU A 238 0.64 9.73 -0.31
C LEU A 238 -0.51 10.39 0.47
N TRP A 239 -0.31 11.62 0.94
CA TRP A 239 -1.33 12.43 1.61
C TRP A 239 -1.56 13.75 0.87
N TYR A 240 -2.83 14.17 0.76
CA TYR A 240 -3.20 15.49 0.24
C TYR A 240 -3.65 16.44 1.35
N ASP A 241 -3.17 16.19 2.56
CA ASP A 241 -3.47 16.97 3.76
C ASP A 241 -2.26 17.82 4.13
N THR A 242 -2.51 18.96 4.78
CA THR A 242 -1.47 19.75 5.43
C THR A 242 -1.24 19.30 6.89
N THR A 243 -2.13 18.46 7.42
CA THR A 243 -2.00 17.78 8.71
C THR A 243 -2.81 16.47 8.65
N PRO A 244 -2.18 15.30 8.76
CA PRO A 244 -0.75 15.12 8.91
C PRO A 244 -0.04 15.49 7.60
N ASP A 245 1.12 16.13 7.69
CA ASP A 245 1.90 16.53 6.51
C ASP A 245 2.78 15.37 6.03
N ASN A 246 2.80 15.16 4.72
CA ASN A 246 3.87 14.40 4.06
C ASN A 246 4.04 14.87 2.62
N PHE A 247 4.87 15.88 2.42
CA PHE A 247 5.19 16.41 1.11
C PHE A 247 6.51 17.18 1.11
N TRP A 248 7.09 17.33 -0.07
CA TRP A 248 8.10 18.33 -0.37
C TRP A 248 7.43 19.62 -0.86
N THR A 249 8.01 20.79 -0.57
CA THR A 249 7.57 22.06 -1.17
C THR A 249 8.72 23.02 -1.43
N ASN A 250 8.59 23.81 -2.50
CA ASN A 250 9.50 24.91 -2.81
C ASN A 250 9.05 26.26 -2.24
N ASN A 251 8.12 26.27 -1.29
CA ASN A 251 7.65 27.49 -0.66
C ASN A 251 8.81 28.33 -0.13
N GLN A 252 8.75 29.65 -0.37
CA GLN A 252 9.80 30.63 -0.08
C GLN A 252 11.09 30.52 -0.93
N SER A 253 11.11 29.68 -1.97
CA SER A 253 12.14 29.75 -3.01
C SER A 253 12.14 31.13 -3.67
N GLN A 254 13.34 31.64 -3.98
CA GLN A 254 13.51 32.87 -4.76
C GLN A 254 13.54 32.59 -6.27
N VAL A 255 13.53 31.32 -6.65
CA VAL A 255 13.57 30.84 -8.04
C VAL A 255 12.17 30.32 -8.39
N PRO A 256 11.52 30.80 -9.47
CA PRO A 256 10.13 30.46 -9.82
C PRO A 256 9.99 29.08 -10.49
N TYR A 257 10.92 28.19 -10.19
CA TYR A 257 10.93 26.80 -10.61
C TYR A 257 11.77 25.99 -9.63
N SER A 258 11.56 24.67 -9.67
CA SER A 258 12.36 23.72 -8.90
C SER A 258 12.82 22.56 -9.76
N THR A 259 13.98 22.06 -9.42
CA THR A 259 14.64 20.94 -10.07
C THR A 259 14.66 19.76 -9.11
N ILE A 260 13.91 18.72 -9.43
CA ILE A 260 13.83 17.47 -8.68
C ILE A 260 14.64 16.43 -9.43
N SER A 261 15.56 15.74 -8.75
CA SER A 261 16.37 14.68 -9.33
C SER A 261 15.99 13.34 -8.73
N ILE A 262 15.72 12.37 -9.59
CA ILE A 262 15.37 11.00 -9.25
C ILE A 262 16.55 10.11 -9.63
N THR A 263 17.03 9.29 -8.69
CA THR A 263 18.06 8.29 -8.92
C THR A 263 17.54 6.92 -8.50
N LEU A 264 17.50 5.99 -9.46
CA LEU A 264 17.13 4.60 -9.27
C LEU A 264 18.39 3.76 -9.04
N GLN A 265 18.20 2.53 -8.55
CA GLN A 265 19.29 1.60 -8.26
C GLN A 265 20.03 1.16 -9.53
N ARG A 266 19.30 1.06 -10.66
CA ARG A 266 19.80 0.62 -11.96
C ARG A 266 18.91 1.11 -13.10
N PRO A 267 19.37 1.08 -14.36
CA PRO A 267 18.55 1.50 -15.49
C PRO A 267 17.31 0.63 -15.67
N ARG A 268 16.16 1.28 -15.90
CA ARG A 268 14.88 0.64 -16.21
C ARG A 268 14.23 1.33 -17.40
N LYS A 269 13.46 0.57 -18.18
CA LYS A 269 12.60 1.12 -19.24
C LYS A 269 11.40 1.80 -18.59
N ILE A 270 11.31 3.11 -18.77
CA ILE A 270 10.29 3.97 -18.17
C ILE A 270 9.53 4.68 -19.30
N HIS A 271 8.21 4.76 -19.16
CA HIS A 271 7.33 5.40 -20.15
C HIS A 271 6.51 6.58 -19.57
N SER A 272 6.51 6.77 -18.25
CA SER A 272 5.82 7.86 -17.59
C SER A 272 6.35 8.10 -16.17
N VAL A 273 6.06 9.28 -15.63
CA VAL A 273 6.19 9.59 -14.20
C VAL A 273 4.86 10.10 -13.69
N SER A 274 4.45 9.68 -12.50
CA SER A 274 3.24 10.15 -11.85
C SER A 274 3.58 11.01 -10.63
N LEU A 275 2.98 12.20 -10.53
CA LEU A 275 3.21 13.15 -9.43
C LEU A 275 1.92 13.41 -8.66
N ALA A 276 1.94 13.17 -7.36
CA ALA A 276 0.86 13.54 -6.45
C ALA A 276 1.04 15.00 -6.03
N ILE A 277 0.37 15.91 -6.76
CA ILE A 277 0.44 17.35 -6.49
C ILE A 277 -0.56 17.71 -5.38
N LEU A 278 -0.04 18.18 -4.25
CA LEU A 278 -0.86 18.80 -3.20
C LEU A 278 -1.33 20.16 -3.69
N VAL A 279 -2.61 20.47 -3.50
CA VAL A 279 -3.20 21.79 -3.78
C VAL A 279 -4.09 22.19 -2.62
N ASP A 280 -3.78 23.32 -2.00
CA ASP A 280 -4.46 23.80 -0.80
C ASP A 280 -5.09 25.20 -0.98
N THR A 281 -5.14 25.72 -2.21
CA THR A 281 -5.73 27.04 -2.50
C THR A 281 -7.19 27.17 -2.04
N ASP A 282 -7.98 26.11 -2.17
CA ASP A 282 -9.37 26.07 -1.71
C ASP A 282 -9.50 26.03 -0.18
N ARG A 283 -8.39 25.75 0.50
CA ARG A 283 -8.23 25.75 1.96
C ARG A 283 -7.53 27.03 2.46
N GLY A 284 -7.33 28.01 1.58
CA GLY A 284 -6.69 29.28 1.90
C GLY A 284 -5.16 29.25 1.91
N GLY A 285 -4.55 28.16 1.44
CA GLY A 285 -3.11 28.03 1.30
C GLY A 285 -2.55 28.62 0.00
N VAL A 286 -1.27 28.35 -0.26
CA VAL A 286 -0.49 28.95 -1.37
C VAL A 286 0.06 27.92 -2.34
N VAL A 287 -0.29 26.64 -2.16
CA VAL A 287 0.16 25.54 -3.01
C VAL A 287 -0.85 25.32 -4.13
N ALA A 288 -0.38 25.39 -5.37
CA ALA A 288 -1.19 25.18 -6.56
C ALA A 288 -0.53 24.20 -7.54
N CYS A 289 -1.31 23.74 -8.53
CA CYS A 289 -0.76 23.04 -9.67
C CYS A 289 0.37 23.86 -10.35
N PRO A 290 1.51 23.24 -10.72
CA PRO A 290 2.56 23.92 -11.46
C PRO A 290 2.07 24.54 -12.77
N ALA A 291 2.68 25.64 -13.19
CA ALA A 291 2.42 26.26 -14.49
C ALA A 291 2.96 25.42 -15.65
N GLY A 292 4.00 24.61 -15.41
CA GLY A 292 4.61 23.74 -16.41
C GLY A 292 5.46 22.64 -15.79
N ILE A 293 5.68 21.58 -16.56
CA ILE A 293 6.58 20.47 -16.23
C ILE A 293 7.46 20.13 -17.43
N LYS A 294 8.74 19.88 -17.16
CA LYS A 294 9.70 19.30 -18.10
C LYS A 294 10.39 18.11 -17.43
N ILE A 295 10.55 17.01 -18.15
CA ILE A 295 11.28 15.83 -17.67
C ILE A 295 12.44 15.57 -18.64
N VAL A 296 13.64 15.38 -18.09
CA VAL A 296 14.85 15.04 -18.84
C VAL A 296 15.48 13.76 -18.30
N ASP A 297 16.11 12.98 -19.17
CA ASP A 297 16.86 11.78 -18.81
C ASP A 297 18.33 12.08 -18.43
N ARG A 298 19.12 11.03 -18.22
CA ARG A 298 20.55 11.14 -17.89
C ARG A 298 21.38 11.80 -18.98
N GLN A 299 20.97 11.66 -20.24
CA GLN A 299 21.64 12.21 -21.42
C GLN A 299 21.31 13.70 -21.60
N GLY A 300 20.31 14.20 -20.88
CA GLY A 300 19.80 15.56 -20.99
C GLY A 300 18.71 15.71 -22.05
N ASP A 301 18.25 14.60 -22.63
CA ASP A 301 17.19 14.60 -23.62
C ASP A 301 15.86 14.85 -22.91
N THR A 302 15.03 15.73 -23.48
CA THR A 302 13.69 15.99 -22.95
C THR A 302 12.79 14.84 -23.36
N VAL A 303 12.20 14.16 -22.37
CA VAL A 303 11.29 13.02 -22.58
C VAL A 303 9.83 13.37 -22.30
N ALA A 304 9.56 14.52 -21.66
CA ALA A 304 8.22 15.10 -21.57
C ALA A 304 8.29 16.62 -21.39
N LEU A 305 7.37 17.36 -22.02
CA LEU A 305 7.18 18.80 -21.80
C LEU A 305 5.70 19.17 -21.85
N LYS A 306 5.20 19.81 -20.79
CA LYS A 306 3.92 20.51 -20.78
C LYS A 306 4.14 21.94 -20.27
N ASN A 307 4.05 22.93 -21.16
CA ASN A 307 4.18 24.34 -20.79
C ASN A 307 3.30 25.20 -21.72
N PRO A 308 2.11 25.66 -21.29
CA PRO A 308 1.56 25.49 -19.94
C PRO A 308 1.09 24.05 -19.66
N TRP A 309 1.09 23.63 -18.39
CA TRP A 309 0.49 22.39 -17.91
C TRP A 309 -0.97 22.64 -17.49
N THR A 310 -1.89 22.56 -18.46
CA THR A 310 -3.30 22.96 -18.26
C THR A 310 -4.21 21.88 -17.70
N ASP A 311 -3.77 20.62 -17.72
CA ASP A 311 -4.55 19.45 -17.31
C ASP A 311 -4.09 18.85 -15.96
N CYS A 312 -3.36 19.62 -15.15
CA CYS A 312 -3.05 19.22 -13.77
C CYS A 312 -4.34 19.17 -12.93
N VAL A 313 -4.60 18.02 -12.31
CA VAL A 313 -5.74 17.78 -11.43
C VAL A 313 -5.29 17.98 -9.97
N PRO A 314 -5.88 18.94 -9.23
CA PRO A 314 -5.59 19.17 -7.82
C PRO A 314 -5.82 17.92 -6.95
N ASN A 315 -4.90 17.65 -6.02
CA ASN A 315 -5.01 16.55 -5.04
C ASN A 315 -5.29 15.18 -5.69
N ALA A 316 -4.59 14.92 -6.80
CA ALA A 316 -4.67 13.68 -7.55
C ALA A 316 -3.28 13.26 -8.07
N LEU A 317 -3.17 11.99 -8.46
CA LEU A 317 -1.97 11.45 -9.07
C LEU A 317 -1.93 11.82 -10.55
N ASN A 318 -1.08 12.77 -10.90
CA ASN A 318 -0.95 13.32 -12.25
C ASN A 318 0.10 12.54 -13.04
N THR A 319 -0.32 11.70 -13.98
CA THR A 319 0.59 10.89 -14.81
C THR A 319 1.02 11.65 -16.06
N VAL A 320 2.33 11.82 -16.21
CA VAL A 320 2.98 12.50 -17.33
C VAL A 320 3.69 11.44 -18.18
N PRO A 321 3.06 11.00 -19.28
CA PRO A 321 3.67 10.04 -20.21
C PRO A 321 4.79 10.69 -21.02
N PHE A 322 5.75 9.87 -21.43
CA PHE A 322 6.88 10.29 -22.24
C PHE A 322 6.52 10.31 -23.73
N ALA A 323 7.36 11.00 -24.52
CA ALA A 323 7.37 10.83 -25.96
C ALA A 323 8.79 11.00 -26.51
N ALA A 324 8.98 10.57 -27.77
CA ALA A 324 10.26 10.68 -28.42
C ALA A 324 10.71 12.15 -28.54
N PRO A 325 12.00 12.47 -28.30
CA PRO A 325 12.55 13.79 -28.57
C PRO A 325 12.33 14.17 -30.04
N THR A 326 11.98 15.42 -30.32
CA THR A 326 11.84 15.86 -31.71
C THR A 326 13.23 16.03 -32.35
N PRO A 327 13.43 15.58 -33.61
CA PRO A 327 14.75 15.57 -34.26
C PRO A 327 15.42 16.94 -34.45
N ASP A 328 14.68 18.04 -34.29
CA ASP A 328 15.16 19.41 -34.49
C ASP A 328 15.68 20.08 -33.20
N GLY A 329 15.68 19.35 -32.07
CA GLY A 329 16.08 19.88 -30.77
C GLY A 329 15.07 20.87 -30.17
N SER A 330 13.88 21.02 -30.78
CA SER A 330 12.78 21.69 -30.10
C SER A 330 12.34 20.80 -28.93
N SER A 331 12.09 21.36 -27.75
CA SER A 331 11.69 20.56 -26.59
C SER A 331 10.20 20.12 -26.66
N ASN A 332 9.61 20.05 -27.87
CA ASN A 332 8.18 19.86 -28.12
C ASN A 332 7.74 18.40 -27.99
N VAL A 333 7.85 17.87 -26.78
CA VAL A 333 7.44 16.50 -26.41
C VAL A 333 6.04 16.51 -25.81
N THR A 334 5.10 17.19 -26.49
CA THR A 334 3.77 17.51 -25.95
C THR A 334 2.72 16.44 -26.23
N THR A 335 2.96 15.57 -27.23
CA THR A 335 2.05 14.48 -27.59
C THR A 335 2.62 13.18 -27.06
N PRO A 336 2.00 12.56 -26.05
CA PRO A 336 2.44 11.28 -25.50
C PRO A 336 2.55 10.20 -26.57
N ASP A 337 3.58 9.35 -26.45
CA ASP A 337 3.71 8.14 -27.22
C ASP A 337 3.67 6.95 -26.26
N ALA A 338 2.60 6.16 -26.33
CA ALA A 338 2.38 5.04 -25.42
C ALA A 338 3.43 3.92 -25.56
N ASP A 339 4.11 3.85 -26.72
CA ASP A 339 5.14 2.85 -26.99
C ASP A 339 6.56 3.39 -26.70
N TYR A 340 6.70 4.69 -26.44
CA TYR A 340 7.99 5.29 -26.16
C TYR A 340 8.45 4.99 -24.73
N THR A 341 9.65 4.42 -24.63
CA THR A 341 10.32 4.18 -23.35
C THR A 341 11.74 4.71 -23.41
N VAL A 342 12.22 5.22 -22.28
CA VAL A 342 13.63 5.54 -22.07
C VAL A 342 14.22 4.57 -21.06
N GLU A 343 15.40 4.00 -21.36
CA GLU A 343 16.12 3.13 -20.43
C GLU A 343 17.12 3.97 -19.64
N THR A 344 16.77 4.31 -18.40
CA THR A 344 17.58 5.20 -17.54
C THR A 344 17.41 4.82 -16.08
N ASP A 345 18.42 5.16 -15.26
CA ASP A 345 18.40 5.12 -13.80
C ASP A 345 18.30 6.53 -13.20
N PHE A 346 18.21 7.56 -14.05
CA PHE A 346 18.15 8.94 -13.63
C PHE A 346 17.13 9.71 -14.46
N LEU A 347 16.32 10.51 -13.76
CA LEU A 347 15.40 11.48 -14.35
C LEU A 347 15.53 12.78 -13.58
N GLN A 348 15.42 13.90 -14.27
CA GLN A 348 15.28 15.21 -13.66
C GLN A 348 13.96 15.85 -14.08
N ILE A 349 13.17 16.29 -13.11
CA ILE A 349 11.90 16.96 -13.29
C ILE A 349 12.08 18.43 -12.96
N VAL A 350 11.70 19.32 -13.88
CA VAL A 350 11.64 20.76 -13.65
C VAL A 350 10.18 21.17 -13.58
N LEU A 351 9.77 21.69 -12.43
CA LEU A 351 8.42 22.23 -12.20
C LEU A 351 8.50 23.75 -12.17
N SER A 352 7.70 24.41 -13.01
CA SER A 352 7.59 25.88 -13.01
C SER A 352 6.40 26.31 -12.17
N ASP A 353 6.58 27.26 -11.27
CA ASP A 353 5.50 27.71 -10.39
C ASP A 353 4.48 28.58 -11.14
N GLN A 354 3.23 28.55 -10.69
CA GLN A 354 2.28 29.59 -11.06
C GLN A 354 2.61 30.90 -10.35
N LEU A 355 2.38 32.03 -11.03
CA LEU A 355 2.64 33.35 -10.46
C LEU A 355 1.85 33.51 -9.14
N ARG A 356 2.56 33.83 -8.04
CA ARG A 356 2.05 33.99 -6.65
C ARG A 356 1.76 32.70 -5.88
N TYR A 357 1.96 31.54 -6.49
CA TYR A 357 1.79 30.24 -5.84
C TYR A 357 3.11 29.49 -5.77
N THR A 358 3.12 28.45 -4.96
CA THR A 358 4.24 27.52 -4.81
C THR A 358 3.80 26.13 -5.23
N THR A 359 4.76 25.25 -5.44
CA THR A 359 4.54 23.84 -5.71
C THR A 359 4.79 23.00 -4.45
N ALA A 360 3.98 21.96 -4.26
CA ALA A 360 4.25 20.88 -3.33
C ALA A 360 3.88 19.53 -3.95
N VAL A 361 4.70 18.52 -3.65
CA VAL A 361 4.57 17.17 -4.19
C VAL A 361 4.60 16.21 -3.01
N SER A 362 3.52 15.45 -2.85
CA SER A 362 3.39 14.46 -1.78
C SER A 362 4.14 13.18 -2.10
N GLU A 363 4.09 12.73 -3.35
CA GLU A 363 4.68 11.47 -3.78
C GLU A 363 4.94 11.49 -5.30
N ILE A 364 6.00 10.83 -5.74
CA ILE A 364 6.32 10.56 -7.13
C ILE A 364 6.39 9.04 -7.31
N GLN A 365 5.76 8.56 -8.38
CA GLN A 365 5.71 7.13 -8.68
C GLN A 365 6.20 6.87 -10.09
N ILE A 366 6.95 5.77 -10.25
CA ILE A 366 7.40 5.25 -11.54
C ILE A 366 6.95 3.79 -11.61
N TRP A 367 5.96 3.53 -12.45
CA TRP A 367 5.40 2.19 -12.62
C TRP A 367 6.02 1.52 -13.83
N VAL A 368 6.56 0.32 -13.66
CA VAL A 368 7.12 -0.51 -14.74
C VAL A 368 6.56 -1.91 -14.70
N ALA A 369 6.66 -2.62 -15.83
CA ALA A 369 6.29 -4.03 -15.90
C ALA A 369 7.12 -4.85 -14.89
N PRO A 370 6.53 -5.91 -14.29
CA PRO A 370 7.20 -6.71 -13.28
C PRO A 370 8.33 -7.54 -13.89
N ASN A 371 9.38 -7.79 -13.11
CA ASN A 371 10.36 -8.81 -13.47
C ASN A 371 9.79 -10.20 -13.16
N LEU A 372 9.51 -10.97 -14.22
CA LEU A 372 8.91 -12.29 -14.11
C LEU A 372 9.94 -13.44 -13.98
N GLY A 373 11.22 -13.09 -13.79
CA GLY A 373 12.33 -14.02 -13.70
C GLY A 373 12.92 -14.41 -15.07
N PRO A 374 13.83 -15.40 -15.10
CA PRO A 374 14.28 -16.21 -13.96
C PRO A 374 15.30 -15.51 -13.06
N ARG A 375 15.87 -14.38 -13.48
CA ARG A 375 16.88 -13.61 -12.71
C ARG A 375 16.22 -12.40 -12.03
N TYR A 376 16.49 -12.23 -10.74
CA TYR A 376 15.98 -11.17 -9.88
C TYR A 376 17.16 -10.41 -9.28
N GLU A 377 17.34 -9.15 -9.66
CA GLU A 377 18.48 -8.33 -9.23
C GLU A 377 18.37 -7.99 -7.75
N ALA A 378 19.47 -8.09 -6.99
CA ALA A 378 19.45 -7.84 -5.56
C ALA A 378 19.12 -6.38 -5.24
N GLU A 379 19.58 -5.41 -6.05
CA GLU A 379 19.29 -4.00 -5.80
C GLU A 379 17.83 -3.60 -6.06
N ASP A 380 17.01 -4.44 -6.71
CA ASP A 380 15.56 -4.21 -6.82
C ASP A 380 14.83 -4.57 -5.51
N GLY A 381 15.51 -5.23 -4.56
CA GLY A 381 14.93 -5.68 -3.30
C GLY A 381 14.87 -4.59 -2.22
N VAL A 382 14.01 -4.83 -1.22
CA VAL A 382 14.00 -4.00 -0.01
C VAL A 382 15.20 -4.39 0.84
N ILE A 383 16.07 -3.43 1.12
CA ILE A 383 17.24 -3.63 1.96
C ILE A 383 16.89 -3.17 3.37
N GLY A 384 17.29 -3.94 4.37
CA GLY A 384 17.06 -3.56 5.77
C GLY A 384 18.16 -4.04 6.69
N THR A 385 17.97 -3.73 7.97
CA THR A 385 18.79 -4.23 9.07
C THR A 385 17.87 -4.68 10.20
N PHE A 386 18.29 -5.66 10.99
CA PHE A 386 17.50 -6.11 12.14
C PHE A 386 17.55 -5.06 13.26
N ILE A 387 16.45 -4.36 13.52
CA ILE A 387 16.30 -3.46 14.66
C ILE A 387 15.36 -4.11 15.68
N GLY A 388 15.90 -4.47 16.84
CA GLY A 388 15.16 -4.98 18.00
C GLY A 388 14.38 -3.92 18.79
N SER A 389 13.99 -2.79 18.17
CA SER A 389 13.12 -1.78 18.79
C SER A 389 12.54 -0.87 17.71
N PHE A 390 11.21 -0.84 17.60
CA PHE A 390 10.42 0.00 16.71
C PHE A 390 10.53 1.53 16.99
N GLU A 391 11.51 1.97 17.76
CA GLU A 391 11.73 3.37 18.11
C GLU A 391 12.78 3.96 17.17
N GLY A 392 12.30 4.65 16.13
CA GLY A 392 13.09 5.26 15.06
C GLY A 392 14.12 6.28 15.53
N ARG A 393 15.27 5.81 16.01
CA ARG A 393 16.45 6.64 16.23
C ARG A 393 17.66 6.03 15.52
N ALA A 394 17.89 6.54 14.32
CA ALA A 394 19.13 6.47 13.55
C ALA A 394 19.75 5.07 13.39
N THR A 395 19.32 4.35 12.36
CA THR A 395 20.07 3.22 11.82
C THR A 395 20.21 3.41 10.31
N GLY A 396 21.43 3.66 9.84
CA GLY A 396 21.72 3.41 8.44
C GLY A 396 21.40 1.95 8.12
N LEU A 397 20.89 1.68 6.93
CA LEU A 397 20.77 0.31 6.47
C LEU A 397 22.16 -0.32 6.45
N ASN A 398 22.28 -1.55 6.96
CA ASN A 398 23.55 -2.28 6.93
C ASN A 398 23.79 -2.92 5.56
N GLY A 399 23.05 -2.56 4.52
CA GLY A 399 23.30 -2.97 3.14
C GLY A 399 23.78 -1.78 2.29
N THR A 400 24.62 -2.05 1.31
CA THR A 400 25.12 -1.06 0.35
C THR A 400 24.85 -1.54 -1.07
N ILE A 401 24.13 -0.74 -1.85
CA ILE A 401 23.97 -0.99 -3.29
C ILE A 401 25.25 -0.58 -4.00
N GLU A 402 25.91 -1.53 -4.65
CA GLU A 402 27.14 -1.29 -5.40
C GLU A 402 27.34 -2.37 -6.47
N ASN A 403 28.04 -2.02 -7.56
CA ASN A 403 28.41 -2.98 -8.61
C ASN A 403 27.24 -3.81 -9.20
N GLY A 404 26.03 -3.27 -9.23
CA GLY A 404 24.83 -3.99 -9.70
C GLY A 404 24.39 -5.12 -8.76
N GLY A 405 24.60 -4.94 -7.45
CA GLY A 405 24.11 -5.83 -6.42
C GLY A 405 24.12 -5.15 -5.05
N VAL A 406 24.06 -5.96 -3.98
CA VAL A 406 24.02 -5.51 -2.59
C VAL A 406 25.12 -6.18 -1.78
N THR A 407 26.02 -5.38 -1.21
CA THR A 407 26.91 -5.83 -0.14
C THR A 407 26.17 -5.78 1.19
N LEU A 408 26.09 -6.94 1.87
CA LEU A 408 25.42 -7.08 3.15
C LEU A 408 26.43 -6.99 4.30
N HIS A 409 26.33 -5.96 5.13
CA HIS A 409 27.10 -5.82 6.37
C HIS A 409 26.39 -6.54 7.53
N GLN A 410 26.93 -6.40 8.75
CA GLN A 410 26.44 -7.13 9.92
C GLN A 410 24.93 -6.89 10.17
N GLY A 411 24.13 -7.96 10.18
CA GLY A 411 22.69 -7.91 10.45
C GLY A 411 21.83 -7.34 9.31
N ALA A 412 22.44 -7.09 8.15
CA ALA A 412 21.74 -6.66 6.96
C ALA A 412 20.94 -7.79 6.31
N TRP A 413 19.90 -7.42 5.59
CA TRP A 413 19.16 -8.32 4.74
C TRP A 413 18.68 -7.61 3.49
N VAL A 414 18.42 -8.41 2.44
CA VAL A 414 17.72 -7.96 1.23
C VAL A 414 16.55 -8.91 0.97
N GLU A 415 15.39 -8.34 0.69
CA GLU A 415 14.16 -9.08 0.41
C GLU A 415 13.69 -8.85 -1.01
N LEU A 416 13.56 -9.94 -1.76
CA LEU A 416 13.16 -9.96 -3.16
C LEU A 416 11.75 -10.52 -3.28
N ALA A 417 10.87 -9.75 -3.92
CA ALA A 417 9.47 -10.11 -4.17
C ALA A 417 9.28 -10.78 -5.54
N GLY A 418 8.16 -11.49 -5.70
CA GLY A 418 7.72 -11.98 -7.02
C GLY A 418 8.54 -13.15 -7.58
N ILE A 419 9.38 -13.78 -6.75
CA ILE A 419 10.20 -14.92 -7.17
C ILE A 419 9.31 -16.13 -7.45
N ARG A 420 9.41 -16.68 -8.66
CA ARG A 420 8.51 -17.74 -9.12
C ARG A 420 9.19 -18.70 -10.10
N THR A 421 8.62 -19.89 -10.23
CA THR A 421 8.95 -20.83 -11.30
C THR A 421 8.54 -20.27 -12.66
N ALA A 422 9.15 -20.76 -13.75
CA ALA A 422 8.87 -20.25 -15.10
C ALA A 422 7.40 -20.40 -15.52
N ASN A 423 6.72 -21.45 -15.05
CA ASN A 423 5.30 -21.69 -15.28
C ASN A 423 4.39 -21.11 -14.18
N GLY A 424 4.96 -20.50 -13.13
CA GLY A 424 4.24 -19.97 -11.97
C GLY A 424 3.61 -21.03 -11.06
N GLU A 425 3.85 -22.32 -11.31
CA GLU A 425 3.33 -23.41 -10.47
C GLU A 425 4.22 -23.68 -9.25
N ALA A 426 3.62 -24.25 -8.22
CA ALA A 426 4.37 -24.69 -7.04
C ALA A 426 5.33 -25.83 -7.40
N GLY A 427 6.49 -25.88 -6.76
CA GLY A 427 7.46 -26.95 -7.01
C GLY A 427 8.78 -26.78 -6.29
N ARG A 428 9.47 -27.91 -6.12
CA ARG A 428 10.84 -27.94 -5.63
C ARG A 428 11.80 -27.53 -6.75
N THR A 429 12.47 -26.40 -6.58
CA THR A 429 13.24 -25.76 -7.66
C THR A 429 14.61 -25.34 -7.15
N GLN A 430 15.60 -25.43 -8.03
CA GLN A 430 16.94 -24.91 -7.75
C GLN A 430 16.91 -23.39 -7.77
N VAL A 431 17.41 -22.76 -6.71
CA VAL A 431 17.57 -21.31 -6.62
C VAL A 431 19.04 -21.02 -6.41
N THR A 432 19.62 -20.25 -7.32
CA THR A 432 21.03 -19.87 -7.28
C THR A 432 21.17 -18.43 -6.82
N VAL A 433 21.81 -18.23 -5.68
CA VAL A 433 22.25 -16.91 -5.22
C VAL A 433 23.57 -16.60 -5.93
N LEU A 434 23.53 -15.63 -6.82
CA LEU A 434 24.70 -15.08 -7.52
C LEU A 434 25.39 -14.07 -6.62
N GLY A 435 26.71 -14.10 -6.58
CA GLY A 435 27.47 -13.20 -5.74
C GLY A 435 28.79 -13.79 -5.24
N GLY A 436 29.24 -13.30 -4.10
CA GLY A 436 30.53 -13.68 -3.55
C GLY A 436 30.91 -12.95 -2.26
N GLY A 437 32.20 -12.70 -2.12
CA GLY A 437 32.78 -12.15 -0.90
C GLY A 437 33.08 -13.25 0.13
N ASN A 438 33.30 -12.82 1.37
CA ASN A 438 33.58 -13.72 2.48
C ASN A 438 32.50 -13.56 3.53
N GLY A 439 31.81 -14.64 3.85
CA GLY A 439 30.72 -14.59 4.81
C GLY A 439 29.70 -15.70 4.64
N THR A 440 28.65 -15.64 5.45
CA THR A 440 27.52 -16.55 5.36
C THR A 440 26.22 -15.77 5.28
N VAL A 441 25.27 -16.27 4.50
CA VAL A 441 23.91 -15.74 4.43
C VAL A 441 22.92 -16.88 4.64
N ASP A 442 21.78 -16.53 5.21
CA ASP A 442 20.60 -17.35 5.30
C ASP A 442 19.66 -16.97 4.17
N VAL A 443 19.24 -17.96 3.39
CA VAL A 443 18.25 -17.78 2.32
C VAL A 443 16.93 -18.32 2.81
N MET A 444 15.95 -17.43 2.94
CA MET A 444 14.64 -17.73 3.51
C MET A 444 13.52 -17.52 2.51
N LEU A 445 12.69 -18.55 2.32
CA LEU A 445 11.50 -18.48 1.50
C LEU A 445 10.28 -18.16 2.38
N ASN A 446 9.58 -17.06 2.08
CA ASN A 446 8.36 -16.62 2.76
C ASN A 446 8.51 -16.64 4.30
N TRP A 447 9.71 -16.36 4.83
CA TRP A 447 10.06 -16.44 6.25
C TRP A 447 9.91 -17.83 6.92
N LEU A 448 9.65 -18.90 6.15
CA LEU A 448 9.31 -20.24 6.67
C LEU A 448 10.44 -21.27 6.58
N THR A 449 11.44 -21.06 5.73
CA THR A 449 12.57 -21.99 5.53
C THR A 449 13.88 -21.24 5.69
N ASN A 450 14.94 -21.86 6.20
CA ASN A 450 16.25 -21.23 6.32
C ASN A 450 17.34 -22.17 5.83
N THR A 451 17.92 -21.87 4.66
CA THR A 451 19.13 -22.55 4.17
C THR A 451 20.31 -21.60 4.31
N THR A 452 21.28 -21.94 5.15
CA THR A 452 22.53 -21.17 5.27
C THR A 452 23.50 -21.55 4.16
N VAL A 453 24.00 -20.55 3.42
CA VAL A 453 25.06 -20.71 2.41
C VAL A 453 26.28 -19.88 2.79
N SER A 454 27.47 -20.41 2.48
CA SER A 454 28.75 -19.76 2.79
C SER A 454 29.47 -19.31 1.52
N PHE A 455 29.75 -18.03 1.40
CA PHE A 455 30.57 -17.44 0.33
C PHE A 455 32.06 -17.46 0.71
N SER A 456 32.89 -17.78 -0.27
CA SER A 456 34.35 -17.79 -0.17
C SER A 456 34.94 -17.33 -1.49
N GLY A 457 35.14 -16.02 -1.65
CA GLY A 457 35.44 -15.40 -2.94
C GLY A 457 34.22 -15.34 -3.86
N SER A 458 34.43 -15.28 -5.17
CA SER A 458 33.35 -15.28 -6.18
C SER A 458 32.82 -16.70 -6.38
N ALA A 459 31.76 -17.06 -5.67
CA ALA A 459 31.21 -18.42 -5.69
C ALA A 459 29.69 -18.38 -5.55
N ASN A 460 28.99 -18.49 -6.68
CA ASN A 460 27.54 -18.67 -6.72
C ASN A 460 27.11 -19.89 -5.87
N LYS A 461 25.96 -19.81 -5.22
CA LYS A 461 25.45 -20.86 -4.34
C LYS A 461 24.07 -21.30 -4.78
N THR A 462 23.94 -22.57 -5.12
CA THR A 462 22.65 -23.18 -5.50
C THR A 462 22.11 -23.96 -4.32
N ILE A 463 20.83 -23.73 -4.01
CA ILE A 463 20.04 -24.43 -3.01
C ILE A 463 18.74 -24.92 -3.65
N GLU A 464 18.03 -25.83 -2.99
CA GLU A 464 16.68 -26.22 -3.42
C GLU A 464 15.66 -25.60 -2.48
N LEU A 465 14.65 -24.93 -3.05
CA LEU A 465 13.53 -24.34 -2.32
C LEU A 465 12.20 -24.88 -2.86
N ASP A 466 11.22 -25.07 -1.99
CA ASP A 466 9.85 -25.47 -2.36
C ASP A 466 9.01 -24.21 -2.62
N LEU A 467 9.11 -23.67 -3.84
CA LEU A 467 8.37 -22.47 -4.23
C LEU A 467 6.86 -22.75 -4.22
N LEU A 468 6.08 -21.83 -3.66
CA LEU A 468 4.63 -21.85 -3.75
C LEU A 468 4.19 -21.35 -5.13
N ARG A 469 2.95 -21.66 -5.51
CA ARG A 469 2.33 -21.16 -6.74
C ARG A 469 2.27 -19.62 -6.69
N GLY A 470 2.62 -18.97 -7.80
CA GLY A 470 2.67 -17.50 -7.90
C GLY A 470 4.00 -16.90 -7.42
N GLY A 471 3.96 -15.63 -7.03
CA GLY A 471 5.13 -14.91 -6.52
C GLY A 471 5.44 -15.30 -5.07
N ASN A 472 6.73 -15.51 -4.79
CA ASN A 472 7.27 -15.78 -3.45
C ASN A 472 8.23 -14.67 -3.02
N TRP A 473 8.46 -14.59 -1.71
CA TRP A 473 9.44 -13.71 -1.10
C TRP A 473 10.71 -14.50 -0.77
N VAL A 474 11.87 -14.04 -1.23
CA VAL A 474 13.17 -14.58 -0.80
C VAL A 474 13.91 -13.50 -0.03
N THR A 475 14.13 -13.77 1.25
CA THR A 475 14.93 -12.92 2.13
C THR A 475 16.33 -13.52 2.24
N ILE A 476 17.35 -12.74 1.90
CA ILE A 476 18.76 -13.10 2.08
C ILE A 476 19.32 -12.33 3.26
N PHE A 477 19.57 -13.04 4.35
CA PHE A 477 19.95 -12.46 5.64
C PHE A 477 21.42 -12.70 5.95
N GLN A 478 22.19 -11.66 6.25
CA GLN A 478 23.60 -11.79 6.60
C GLN A 478 23.78 -12.45 7.97
N ARG A 479 24.70 -13.41 8.05
CA ARG A 479 25.07 -14.11 9.30
C ARG A 479 26.50 -13.87 9.73
N SER A 480 27.43 -13.81 8.78
CA SER A 480 28.83 -13.49 9.09
C SER A 480 29.52 -12.85 7.88
N GLY A 481 30.61 -12.14 8.13
CA GLY A 481 31.39 -11.48 7.09
C GLY A 481 30.63 -10.35 6.38
N THR A 482 31.01 -10.07 5.13
CA THR A 482 30.40 -9.03 4.29
C THR A 482 30.14 -9.61 2.89
N PRO A 483 29.20 -10.56 2.77
CA PRO A 483 28.88 -11.18 1.49
C PRO A 483 28.24 -10.16 0.54
N PHE A 484 28.56 -10.30 -0.75
CA PHE A 484 27.95 -9.54 -1.84
C PHE A 484 26.95 -10.42 -2.56
N VAL A 485 25.74 -9.92 -2.79
CA VAL A 485 24.66 -10.58 -3.53
C VAL A 485 24.40 -9.78 -4.80
N ASP A 486 24.64 -10.41 -5.95
CA ASP A 486 24.35 -9.85 -7.28
C ASP A 486 22.85 -10.00 -7.59
N ALA A 487 22.38 -11.25 -7.61
CA ALA A 487 21.02 -11.59 -7.98
C ALA A 487 20.61 -12.97 -7.46
N VAL A 488 19.32 -13.28 -7.56
CA VAL A 488 18.78 -14.63 -7.40
C VAL A 488 18.33 -15.15 -8.76
N VAL A 489 18.69 -16.38 -9.10
CA VAL A 489 18.26 -17.04 -10.34
C VAL A 489 17.48 -18.31 -10.01
N VAL A 490 16.25 -18.39 -10.50
CA VAL A 490 15.40 -19.57 -10.40
C VAL A 490 15.69 -20.52 -11.57
N GLY A 491 15.95 -21.79 -11.25
CA GLY A 491 16.16 -22.85 -12.22
C GLY A 491 14.87 -23.19 -12.99
N GLY A 492 15.03 -23.49 -14.27
CA GLY A 492 13.95 -23.90 -15.18
C GLY A 492 13.62 -25.38 -15.10
#